data_AF-A0A5R2N249-F1
#
_entry.id   AF-A0A5R2N249-F1
#
_cell.length_a   1.000
_cell.length_b   1.000
_cell.length_c   1.000
_cell.angle_alpha   90.00
_cell.angle_beta   90.00
_cell.angle_gamma   90.00
#
_symmetry.space_group_name_H-M   'P 1'
#
loop_
_entity.id
_entity.type
_entity.pdbx_description
1 polymer ?
#
loop_
_entity_poly.entity_id
_entity_poly.type
_entity_poly.pdbx_seq_one_letter_code
_entity_poly.pdbx_strand_id
1 'polypeptide(L)'
;MSTIENESGRGSARAVALASSLGRFLVIAVTTYLGLLAVTFFIGRVIPIDPVLAVLGDRAPANVVERTRREMGLDLPLIEQFYIYVKHALSGDFGISVLTTNPVMTDIRRALPATTELATL
;
A
#
# COMPACT_ATOMS: atom_id res chain seq x y z
N MET A 1 -30.27 -21.15 43.68
CA MET A 1 -28.81 -21.32 43.61
C MET A 1 -28.36 -21.76 42.21
N SER A 2 -28.94 -21.22 41.13
CA SER A 2 -28.69 -21.68 39.73
C SER A 2 -28.46 -20.53 38.73
N THR A 3 -28.54 -19.27 39.18
CA THR A 3 -28.45 -18.09 38.32
C THR A 3 -27.05 -17.50 38.21
N ILE A 4 -26.13 -17.84 39.13
CA ILE A 4 -24.77 -17.25 39.18
C ILE A 4 -23.78 -18.00 38.25
N GLU A 5 -24.06 -19.25 37.87
CA GLU A 5 -23.14 -20.07 37.06
C GLU A 5 -23.22 -19.79 35.55
N ASN A 6 -24.28 -19.12 35.09
CA ASN A 6 -24.56 -18.90 33.66
C ASN A 6 -23.97 -17.59 33.08
N GLU A 7 -23.39 -16.73 33.91
CA GLU A 7 -22.84 -15.44 33.44
C GLU A 7 -21.37 -15.53 33.00
N SER A 8 -20.59 -16.46 33.58
CA SER A 8 -19.15 -16.61 33.29
C SER A 8 -18.87 -17.17 31.88
N GLY A 9 -19.72 -18.08 31.39
CA GLY A 9 -19.58 -18.69 30.05
C GLY A 9 -19.92 -17.75 28.89
N ARG A 10 -20.78 -16.74 29.12
CA ARG A 10 -21.22 -15.79 28.08
C ARG A 10 -20.18 -14.73 27.76
N GLY A 11 -19.33 -14.37 28.73
CA GLY A 11 -18.23 -13.41 28.54
C GLY A 11 -17.08 -13.97 27.71
N SER A 12 -16.66 -15.21 27.98
CA SER A 12 -15.59 -15.90 27.24
C SER A 12 -15.99 -16.15 25.77
N ALA A 13 -17.22 -16.60 25.53
CA ALA A 13 -17.74 -16.82 24.17
C ALA A 13 -17.77 -15.53 23.34
N ARG A 14 -18.10 -14.39 23.95
CA ARG A 14 -18.07 -13.07 23.29
C ARG A 14 -16.65 -12.61 22.97
N ALA A 15 -15.69 -12.80 23.88
CA ALA A 15 -14.30 -12.45 23.64
C ALA A 15 -13.69 -13.29 22.50
N VAL A 16 -13.98 -14.60 22.45
CA VAL A 16 -13.55 -15.49 21.37
C VAL A 16 -14.23 -15.11 20.04
N ALA A 17 -15.52 -14.78 20.05
CA ALA A 17 -16.23 -14.32 18.86
C ALA A 17 -15.67 -13.00 18.31
N LEU A 18 -15.33 -12.04 19.19
CA LEU A 18 -14.69 -10.78 18.81
C LEU A 18 -13.27 -10.99 18.27
N ALA A 19 -12.47 -11.84 18.92
CA ALA A 19 -11.13 -12.18 18.45
C ALA A 19 -11.15 -12.87 17.08
N SER A 20 -12.09 -13.80 16.87
CA SER A 20 -12.27 -14.48 15.57
C SER A 20 -12.75 -13.53 14.47
N SER A 21 -13.63 -12.59 14.81
CA SER A 21 -14.12 -11.55 13.88
C SER A 21 -13.00 -10.59 13.49
N LEU A 22 -12.17 -10.17 14.45
CA LEU A 22 -11.02 -9.32 14.19
C LEU A 22 -9.97 -10.04 13.32
N GLY A 23 -9.68 -11.31 13.61
CA GLY A 23 -8.79 -12.13 12.79
C GLY A 23 -9.27 -12.24 11.35
N ARG A 24 -10.57 -12.52 11.14
CA ARG A 24 -11.18 -12.55 9.80
C ARG A 24 -11.08 -11.20 9.09
N PHE A 25 -11.37 -10.10 9.79
CA PHE A 25 -11.25 -8.75 9.23
C PHE A 25 -9.81 -8.44 8.80
N LEU A 26 -8.82 -8.73 9.64
CA LEU A 26 -7.41 -8.51 9.34
C LEU A 26 -6.96 -9.32 8.12
N VAL A 27 -7.37 -10.59 8.00
CA VAL A 27 -7.05 -11.41 6.83
C VAL A 27 -7.62 -10.81 5.56
N ILE A 28 -8.89 -10.37 5.58
CA ILE A 28 -9.52 -9.73 4.42
C ILE A 28 -8.82 -8.41 4.09
N ALA A 29 -8.53 -7.58 5.09
CA ALA A 29 -7.88 -6.28 4.91
C ALA A 29 -6.48 -6.43 4.30
N VAL A 30 -5.65 -7.32 4.86
CA VAL A 30 -4.30 -7.60 4.35
C VAL A 30 -4.35 -8.19 2.94
N THR A 31 -5.26 -9.13 2.68
CA THR A 31 -5.40 -9.74 1.34
C THR A 31 -5.84 -8.69 0.31
N THR A 32 -6.82 -7.85 0.66
CA THR A 32 -7.28 -6.76 -0.20
C THR A 32 -6.17 -5.76 -0.47
N TYR A 33 -5.42 -5.38 0.56
CA TYR A 33 -4.31 -4.43 0.43
C TYR A 33 -3.19 -4.98 -0.43
N LEU A 34 -2.78 -6.24 -0.23
CA LEU A 34 -1.80 -6.91 -1.08
C LEU A 34 -2.27 -7.04 -2.52
N GLY A 35 -3.55 -7.37 -2.74
CA GLY A 35 -4.16 -7.41 -4.06
C GLY A 35 -4.13 -6.04 -4.74
N LEU A 36 -4.46 -4.97 -4.00
CA LEU A 36 -4.37 -3.59 -4.49
C LEU A 36 -2.93 -3.24 -4.89
N LEU A 37 -1.94 -3.53 -4.04
CA LEU A 37 -0.53 -3.28 -4.33
C LEU A 37 -0.06 -4.05 -5.58
N ALA A 38 -0.49 -5.30 -5.74
CA ALA A 38 -0.17 -6.08 -6.93
C ALA A 38 -0.77 -5.43 -8.18
N VAL A 39 -2.05 -5.08 -8.15
CA VAL A 39 -2.73 -4.42 -9.28
C VAL A 39 -2.06 -3.10 -9.64
N THR A 40 -1.78 -2.23 -8.67
CA THR A 40 -1.12 -0.94 -8.94
C THR A 40 0.31 -1.11 -9.46
N PHE A 41 1.06 -2.08 -8.93
CA PHE A 41 2.40 -2.43 -9.41
C PHE A 41 2.38 -2.88 -10.87
N PHE A 42 1.49 -3.81 -11.22
CA PHE A 42 1.38 -4.31 -12.60
C PHE A 42 0.91 -3.23 -13.56
N ILE A 43 -0.05 -2.39 -13.17
CA ILE A 43 -0.47 -1.24 -14.00
C ILE A 43 0.74 -0.36 -14.31
N GLY A 44 1.57 -0.04 -13.31
CA GLY A 44 2.78 0.77 -13.52
C GLY A 44 3.81 0.14 -14.47
N ARG A 45 3.84 -1.20 -14.59
CA ARG A 45 4.81 -1.91 -15.46
C ARG A 45 4.26 -2.24 -16.85
N VAL A 46 2.94 -2.32 -17.00
CA VAL A 46 2.26 -2.57 -18.29
C VAL A 46 2.18 -1.31 -19.13
N ILE A 47 2.08 -0.14 -18.49
CA ILE A 47 2.06 1.15 -19.20
C ILE A 47 3.38 1.31 -19.99
N PRO A 48 3.33 1.63 -21.30
CA PRO A 48 4.51 1.79 -22.15
C PRO A 48 5.20 3.15 -21.93
N ILE A 49 5.36 3.55 -20.67
CA ILE A 49 6.08 4.75 -20.26
C ILE A 49 7.32 4.27 -19.52
N ASP A 50 8.51 4.69 -19.95
CA ASP A 50 9.73 4.37 -19.22
C ASP A 50 9.76 5.21 -17.94
N PRO A 51 9.66 4.60 -16.73
CA PRO A 51 9.68 5.34 -15.47
C PRO A 51 10.98 6.14 -15.28
N VAL A 52 12.09 5.71 -15.89
CA VAL A 52 13.35 6.44 -15.84
C VAL A 52 13.25 7.74 -16.64
N LEU A 53 12.64 7.69 -17.83
CA LEU A 53 12.42 8.88 -18.66
C LEU A 53 11.32 9.78 -18.09
N ALA A 54 10.33 9.22 -17.40
CA ALA A 54 9.33 9.99 -16.68
C ALA A 54 9.95 10.88 -15.58
N VAL A 55 11.06 10.43 -14.98
CA VAL A 55 11.78 11.19 -13.94
C VAL A 55 12.85 12.11 -14.52
N LEU A 56 13.64 11.65 -15.50
CA LEU A 56 14.78 12.40 -16.03
C LEU A 56 14.44 13.28 -17.23
N GLY A 57 13.30 13.04 -17.89
CA GLY A 57 12.92 13.64 -19.16
C GLY A 57 13.64 13.04 -20.38
N ASP A 58 13.10 13.29 -21.57
CA ASP A 58 13.52 12.67 -22.83
C ASP A 58 14.96 13.02 -23.29
N ARG A 59 15.63 13.97 -22.63
CA ARG A 59 16.97 14.48 -23.00
C ARG A 59 18.08 14.00 -22.06
N ALA A 60 17.79 13.06 -21.16
CA ALA A 60 18.76 12.56 -20.20
C ALA A 60 19.91 11.80 -20.89
N PRO A 61 21.19 12.05 -20.53
CA PRO A 61 22.32 11.29 -21.04
C PRO A 61 22.19 9.79 -20.74
N ALA A 62 22.59 8.92 -21.67
CA ALA A 62 22.42 7.46 -21.53
C ALA A 62 23.08 6.87 -20.27
N ASN A 63 24.21 7.44 -19.83
CA ASN A 63 24.89 7.02 -18.60
C ASN A 63 24.13 7.42 -17.32
N VAL A 64 23.26 8.42 -17.37
CA VAL A 64 22.40 8.80 -16.25
C VAL A 64 21.17 7.89 -16.24
N VAL A 65 20.56 7.67 -17.40
CA VAL A 65 19.41 6.74 -17.56
C VAL A 65 19.73 5.36 -17.01
N GLU A 66 20.87 4.78 -17.40
CA GLU A 66 21.23 3.44 -16.96
C GLU A 66 21.55 3.36 -15.46
N ARG A 67 22.14 4.42 -14.88
CA ARG A 67 22.38 4.50 -13.43
C ARG A 67 21.07 4.61 -12.66
N THR A 68 20.18 5.50 -13.08
CA THR A 68 18.87 5.69 -12.46
C THR A 68 18.00 4.44 -12.61
N ARG A 69 18.10 3.70 -13.72
CA ARG A 69 17.41 2.41 -13.90
C ARG A 69 17.77 1.42 -12.80
N ARG A 70 19.07 1.32 -12.47
CA ARG A 70 19.59 0.45 -11.41
C ARG A 70 19.22 0.95 -10.02
N GLU A 71 19.28 2.26 -9.79
CA GLU A 71 18.86 2.87 -8.52
C GLU A 71 17.38 2.66 -8.24
N MET A 72 16.54 2.63 -9.29
CA MET A 72 15.12 2.29 -9.19
C MET A 72 14.86 0.78 -9.11
N GLY A 73 15.89 -0.06 -9.19
CA GLY A 73 15.79 -1.53 -9.16
C GLY A 73 15.07 -2.12 -10.37
N LEU A 74 14.96 -1.38 -11.48
CA LEU A 74 14.20 -1.81 -12.67
C LEU A 74 14.93 -2.89 -13.47
N ASP A 75 16.20 -3.13 -13.17
CA ASP A 75 17.05 -4.20 -13.67
C ASP A 75 16.86 -5.53 -12.90
N LEU A 76 16.20 -5.50 -11.75
CA LEU A 76 15.95 -6.69 -10.92
C LEU A 76 14.81 -7.56 -11.50
N PRO A 77 14.72 -8.85 -11.13
CA PRO A 77 13.55 -9.67 -11.42
C PRO A 77 12.25 -9.06 -10.88
N LEU A 78 11.13 -9.27 -11.58
CA LEU A 78 9.83 -8.67 -11.22
C LEU A 78 9.38 -8.98 -9.78
N ILE A 79 9.72 -10.17 -9.27
CA ILE A 79 9.38 -10.58 -7.90
C ILE A 79 10.13 -9.72 -6.88
N GLU A 80 11.41 -9.42 -7.13
CA GLU A 80 12.22 -8.56 -6.27
C GLU A 80 11.73 -7.11 -6.33
N GLN A 81 11.39 -6.61 -7.54
CA GLN A 81 10.78 -5.30 -7.70
C GLN A 81 9.48 -5.17 -6.90
N PHE A 82 8.61 -6.18 -6.96
CA PHE A 82 7.37 -6.19 -6.20
C PHE A 82 7.62 -6.24 -4.70
N TYR A 83 8.59 -7.03 -4.23
CA TYR A 83 8.95 -7.08 -2.82
C TYR A 83 9.44 -5.72 -2.30
N ILE A 84 10.30 -5.04 -3.04
CA ILE A 84 10.77 -3.68 -2.71
C ILE A 84 9.59 -2.70 -2.67
N TYR A 85 8.69 -2.77 -3.65
CA TYR A 85 7.49 -1.94 -3.70
C TYR A 85 6.58 -2.14 -2.47
N VAL A 86 6.30 -3.40 -2.10
CA VAL A 86 5.52 -3.72 -0.91
C VAL A 86 6.20 -3.21 0.35
N LYS A 87 7.53 -3.38 0.47
CA LYS A 87 8.30 -2.91 1.63
C LYS A 87 8.19 -1.39 1.80
N HIS A 88 8.35 -0.62 0.72
CA HIS A 88 8.20 0.83 0.76
C HIS A 88 6.77 1.24 1.16
N ALA A 89 5.76 0.63 0.54
CA ALA A 89 4.35 0.89 0.86
C ALA A 89 4.03 0.63 2.34
N LEU A 90 4.54 -0.48 2.91
CA LEU A 90 4.37 -0.80 4.33
C LEU A 90 5.10 0.18 5.27
N SER A 91 6.21 0.79 4.82
CA SER A 91 6.89 1.86 5.56
C SER A 91 6.22 3.23 5.41
N GLY A 92 5.15 3.34 4.61
CA GLY A 92 4.48 4.60 4.28
C GLY A 92 5.24 5.46 3.27
N ASP A 93 6.24 4.89 2.60
CA ASP A 93 6.93 5.52 1.48
C ASP A 93 6.25 5.08 0.18
N PHE A 94 5.55 6.03 -0.44
CA PHE A 94 4.87 5.83 -1.73
C PHE A 94 5.64 6.47 -2.89
N GLY A 95 6.86 6.96 -2.64
CA GLY A 95 7.69 7.63 -3.62
C GLY A 95 7.22 9.05 -3.96
N ILE A 96 7.68 9.52 -5.12
CA ILE A 96 7.40 10.85 -5.65
C ILE A 96 6.29 10.76 -6.71
N SER A 97 5.34 11.69 -6.62
CA SER A 97 4.27 11.85 -7.60
C SER A 97 4.83 12.36 -8.92
N VAL A 98 4.52 11.65 -10.01
CA VAL A 98 4.90 12.07 -11.37
C VAL A 98 4.17 13.35 -11.80
N LEU A 99 3.01 13.65 -11.20
CA LEU A 99 2.20 14.82 -11.56
C LEU A 99 2.60 16.07 -10.79
N THR A 100 2.80 15.95 -9.47
CA THR A 100 3.04 17.09 -8.57
C THR A 100 4.50 17.25 -8.20
N THR A 101 5.35 16.25 -8.48
CA THR A 101 6.77 16.19 -8.06
C THR A 101 6.97 16.22 -6.53
N ASN A 102 5.90 16.06 -5.75
CA ASN A 102 5.96 15.96 -4.30
C ASN A 102 6.00 14.50 -3.84
N PRO A 103 6.46 14.21 -2.61
CA PRO A 103 6.20 12.92 -1.98
C PRO A 103 4.69 12.64 -1.96
N VAL A 104 4.29 11.46 -2.43
CA VAL A 104 2.86 11.07 -2.53
C VAL A 104 2.16 11.15 -1.16
N MET A 105 2.88 10.83 -0.07
CA MET A 105 2.37 10.97 1.30
C MET A 105 1.95 12.40 1.63
N THR A 106 2.65 13.42 1.11
CA THR A 106 2.31 14.83 1.32
C THR A 106 0.97 15.15 0.66
N ASP A 107 0.78 14.69 -0.57
CA ASP A 107 -0.47 14.91 -1.32
C ASP A 107 -1.66 14.19 -0.65
N ILE A 108 -1.45 12.95 -0.17
CA ILE A 108 -2.45 12.19 0.59
C ILE A 108 -2.87 12.96 1.85
N ARG A 109 -1.92 13.39 2.68
CA ARG A 109 -2.23 14.12 3.92
C ARG A 109 -2.98 15.42 3.67
N ARG A 110 -2.71 16.07 2.54
CA ARG A 110 -3.41 17.30 2.14
C ARG A 110 -4.86 17.02 1.73
N ALA A 111 -5.12 15.91 1.04
CA ALA A 111 -6.46 15.58 0.55
C ALA A 111 -7.35 14.89 1.60
N LEU A 112 -6.76 14.09 2.49
CA LEU A 112 -7.49 13.25 3.46
C LEU A 112 -8.56 13.99 4.28
N PRO A 113 -8.31 15.19 4.87
CA PRO A 113 -9.31 15.86 5.71
C PRO A 113 -10.62 16.15 4.97
N ALA A 114 -10.52 16.63 3.73
CA ALA A 114 -11.69 16.92 2.91
C ALA A 114 -12.44 15.64 2.52
N THR A 115 -11.72 14.55 2.23
CA THR A 115 -12.35 13.26 1.95
C THR A 115 -13.06 12.69 3.17
N THR A 116 -12.48 12.83 4.37
CA THR A 116 -13.13 12.39 5.62
C THR A 116 -14.38 13.20 5.94
N GLU A 117 -14.36 14.51 5.67
CA GLU A 117 -15.55 15.36 5.80
C GLU A 117 -16.66 14.84 4.87
N LEU A 118 -16.38 14.65 3.57
CA LEU A 118 -17.36 14.14 2.61
C LEU A 118 -17.87 12.72 2.91
N ALA A 119 -17.03 11.84 3.46
CA ALA A 119 -17.41 10.46 3.76
C ALA A 119 -18.24 10.31 5.05
N THR A 120 -18.22 11.32 5.92
CA THR A 120 -18.92 11.29 7.22
C THR A 120 -20.14 12.22 7.29
N LEU A 121 -20.31 13.11 6.30
CA LEU A 121 -21.58 13.80 6.02
C LEU A 121 -22.66 12.82 5.55
#